data_AF-A0A9E6CRM3-F1
#
_entry.id   AF-A0A9E6CRM3-F1
#
_cell.length_a   1.000
_cell.length_b   1.000
_cell.length_c   1.000
_cell.angle_alpha   90.00
_cell.angle_beta   90.00
_cell.angle_gamma   90.00
#
_symmetry.space_group_name_H-M   'P 1'
#
loop_
_entity.id
_entity.type
_entity.pdbx_description
1 polymer ?
#
loop_
_entity_poly.entity_id
_entity_poly.type
_entity_poly.pdbx_seq_one_letter_code
_entity_poly.pdbx_strand_id
1 'polypeptide(L)'
;MVSKLYSINKSRTGYAYQYKHILLQLLKFIKSGRLTEAHIDFPFTCSQHVNLSLDAKFVFTDKTYIYEIKSGDDFKEDKVEELKHVLRNLYFYEQAYNTKCDKFIIIAPDIRSRILEHWDNFQFIQENKKINSQGEKQAHVRDRVYLQFGFDELSVEKKVFINFIKDLKFILGLKYTRDDELDTLSDLEDQIVSEIDNFCQIFRVVDSAIAIPSWSIAVELLETLSKCSESNKESLRDICNKLADCLSRRKLLCDAKFPDGNRDNILDNIKKDLSKGLIEITKISFLRENIDKGYNHGKTRTV
;
A
#
# COMPACT_ATOMS: atom_id res chain seq x y z
N MET A 1 -17.63 6.57 32.37
CA MET A 1 -16.42 7.31 31.94
C MET A 1 -16.10 6.86 30.53
N VAL A 2 -16.45 7.69 29.54
CA VAL A 2 -16.20 7.43 28.12
C VAL A 2 -14.69 7.53 27.93
N SER A 3 -14.05 6.43 27.53
CA SER A 3 -12.65 6.46 27.14
C SER A 3 -12.53 7.44 25.99
N LYS A 4 -11.87 8.57 26.23
CA LYS A 4 -11.50 9.51 25.17
C LYS A 4 -10.76 8.68 24.12
N LEU A 5 -11.37 8.56 22.94
CA LEU A 5 -10.77 8.00 21.74
C LEU A 5 -9.55 8.86 21.45
N TYR A 6 -8.40 8.47 21.99
CA TYR A 6 -7.14 8.99 21.52
C TYR A 6 -7.06 8.59 20.05
N SER A 7 -7.16 9.59 19.17
CA SER A 7 -6.92 9.42 17.75
C SER A 7 -5.62 8.64 17.60
N ILE A 8 -5.73 7.51 16.89
CA ILE A 8 -4.67 6.54 16.72
C ILE A 8 -3.53 7.25 15.99
N ASN A 9 -2.58 7.84 16.72
CA ASN A 9 -1.18 7.99 16.35
C ASN A 9 -0.35 8.76 17.39
N LYS A 10 0.64 8.06 17.95
CA LYS A 10 1.92 8.63 18.41
C LYS A 10 3.07 8.21 17.50
N SER A 11 2.79 7.91 16.23
CA SER A 11 3.78 7.94 15.15
C SER A 11 3.83 9.37 14.61
N ARG A 12 4.96 9.79 14.02
CA ARG A 12 5.17 11.12 13.40
C ARG A 12 3.86 11.71 12.88
N THR A 13 3.37 12.78 13.50
CA THR A 13 2.00 13.30 13.37
C THR A 13 1.56 13.72 11.96
N GLY A 14 2.45 13.71 10.96
CA GLY A 14 2.18 14.00 9.55
C GLY A 14 2.11 12.77 8.61
N TYR A 15 2.28 11.54 9.12
CA TYR A 15 2.30 10.32 8.27
C TYR A 15 1.09 9.38 8.45
N ALA A 16 0.06 9.84 9.15
CA ALA A 16 -1.10 9.02 9.51
C ALA A 16 -1.83 8.46 8.27
N TYR A 17 -1.95 9.29 7.23
CA TYR A 17 -2.62 8.91 5.99
C TYR A 17 -1.85 7.81 5.25
N GLN A 18 -0.54 7.97 5.14
CA GLN A 18 0.40 7.09 4.46
C GLN A 18 0.35 5.71 5.11
N TYR A 19 0.50 5.61 6.44
CA TYR A 19 0.45 4.34 7.14
C TYR A 19 -0.91 3.63 7.00
N LYS A 20 -2.03 4.37 7.07
CA LYS A 20 -3.37 3.79 6.87
C LYS A 20 -3.55 3.28 5.45
N HIS A 21 -3.13 4.04 4.45
CA HIS A 21 -3.21 3.61 3.06
C HIS A 21 -2.32 2.38 2.80
N ILE A 22 -1.09 2.36 3.34
CA ILE A 22 -0.17 1.23 3.26
C ILE A 22 -0.77 -0.01 3.94
N LEU A 23 -1.36 0.13 5.13
CA LEU A 23 -2.05 -0.97 5.80
C LEU A 23 -3.20 -1.52 4.94
N LEU A 24 -4.01 -0.66 4.33
CA LEU A 24 -5.08 -1.10 3.43
C LEU A 24 -4.53 -1.92 2.25
N GLN A 25 -3.45 -1.46 1.61
CA GLN A 25 -2.82 -2.20 0.50
C GLN A 25 -2.24 -3.53 0.99
N LEU A 26 -1.58 -3.55 2.15
CA LEU A 26 -1.07 -4.78 2.79
C LEU A 26 -2.19 -5.79 3.01
N LEU A 27 -3.30 -5.39 3.62
CA LEU A 27 -4.44 -6.28 3.87
C LEU A 27 -5.00 -6.85 2.56
N LYS A 28 -5.17 -6.01 1.54
CA LYS A 28 -5.63 -6.43 0.20
C LYS A 28 -4.65 -7.40 -0.48
N PHE A 29 -3.35 -7.17 -0.34
CA PHE A 29 -2.30 -7.98 -0.97
C PHE A 29 -2.02 -9.28 -0.21
N ILE A 30 -2.11 -9.28 1.11
CA ILE A 30 -2.09 -10.51 1.92
C ILE A 30 -3.27 -11.38 1.49
N LYS A 31 -4.48 -10.81 1.37
CA LYS A 31 -5.68 -11.51 0.92
C LYS A 31 -5.56 -12.07 -0.50
N SER A 32 -4.93 -11.33 -1.42
CA SER A 32 -4.71 -11.78 -2.81
C SER A 32 -3.69 -12.93 -2.91
N GLY A 33 -2.85 -13.05 -1.88
CA GLY A 33 -2.10 -14.27 -1.66
C GLY A 33 -0.80 -14.38 -2.43
N ARG A 34 -0.25 -13.28 -2.93
CA ARG A 34 0.96 -13.25 -3.79
C ARG A 34 2.11 -12.41 -3.24
N LEU A 35 1.89 -11.76 -2.10
CA LEU A 35 2.83 -10.82 -1.52
C LEU A 35 3.98 -11.58 -0.87
N THR A 36 5.21 -11.34 -1.33
CA THR A 36 6.42 -11.99 -0.83
C THR A 36 7.18 -11.14 0.17
N GLU A 37 7.25 -9.83 -0.06
CA GLU A 37 7.95 -8.87 0.82
C GLU A 37 7.19 -7.55 0.85
N ALA A 38 7.28 -6.85 1.99
CA ALA A 38 6.75 -5.49 2.12
C ALA A 38 7.70 -4.63 2.96
N HIS A 39 8.04 -3.45 2.45
CA HIS A 39 8.89 -2.46 3.09
C HIS A 39 8.20 -1.11 3.12
N ILE A 40 8.44 -0.32 4.17
CA ILE A 40 7.72 0.93 4.48
C ILE A 40 8.71 1.96 4.96
N ASP A 41 8.58 3.20 4.46
CA ASP A 41 9.54 4.28 4.68
C ASP A 41 10.97 3.74 4.53
N PHE A 42 11.21 3.03 3.41
CA PHE A 42 12.45 2.28 3.20
C PHE A 42 13.41 3.12 2.37
N PRO A 43 14.39 3.80 3.01
CA PRO A 43 15.43 4.49 2.26
C PRO A 43 16.34 3.48 1.56
N PHE A 44 16.82 3.86 0.38
CA PHE A 44 17.89 3.15 -0.29
C PHE A 44 19.01 4.09 -0.71
N THR A 45 20.24 3.66 -0.43
CA THR A 45 21.45 4.37 -0.84
C THR A 45 21.95 3.75 -2.13
N CYS A 46 21.63 4.37 -3.28
CA CYS A 46 22.12 3.91 -4.60
C CYS A 46 23.60 4.23 -4.83
N SER A 47 24.17 5.16 -4.06
CA SER A 47 25.57 5.56 -4.07
C SER A 47 25.87 6.37 -2.82
N GLN A 48 27.14 6.64 -2.51
CA GLN A 48 27.56 7.49 -1.37
C GLN A 48 26.91 8.90 -1.35
N HIS A 49 26.20 9.31 -2.41
CA HIS A 49 25.67 10.66 -2.58
C HIS A 49 24.16 10.74 -2.92
N VAL A 50 23.45 9.62 -3.06
CA VAL A 50 22.01 9.65 -3.37
C VAL A 50 21.24 8.72 -2.44
N ASN A 51 20.56 9.34 -1.47
CA ASN A 51 19.54 8.69 -0.66
C ASN A 51 18.20 8.82 -1.38
N LEU A 52 17.67 7.70 -1.85
CA LEU A 52 16.31 7.59 -2.36
C LEU A 52 15.40 7.23 -1.18
N SER A 53 14.23 7.84 -1.08
CA SER A 53 13.19 7.43 -0.13
C SER A 53 11.94 7.11 -0.91
N LEU A 54 11.29 6.00 -0.58
CA LEU A 54 9.99 5.58 -1.10
C LEU A 54 9.09 5.26 0.09
N ASP A 55 7.82 5.66 0.03
CA ASP A 55 6.88 5.43 1.14
C ASP A 55 6.58 3.94 1.34
N ALA A 56 6.46 3.17 0.25
CA ALA A 56 6.35 1.71 0.34
C ALA A 56 6.86 0.97 -0.89
N LYS A 57 7.34 -0.25 -0.66
CA LYS A 57 7.68 -1.24 -1.68
C LYS A 57 7.01 -2.57 -1.35
N PHE A 58 6.31 -3.13 -2.33
CA PHE A 58 5.72 -4.46 -2.23
C PHE A 58 6.29 -5.36 -3.33
N VAL A 59 6.84 -6.50 -2.93
CA VAL A 59 7.37 -7.49 -3.86
C VAL A 59 6.37 -8.62 -3.95
N PHE A 60 6.07 -9.02 -5.18
CA PHE A 60 5.33 -10.22 -5.53
C PHE A 60 6.24 -11.11 -6.36
N THR A 61 5.90 -12.38 -6.49
CA THR A 61 6.69 -13.38 -7.23
C THR A 61 7.07 -12.94 -8.65
N ASP A 62 6.22 -12.17 -9.32
CA ASP A 62 6.37 -11.77 -10.73
C ASP A 62 6.56 -10.26 -10.95
N LYS A 63 6.43 -9.43 -9.90
CA LYS A 63 6.32 -7.98 -10.05
C LYS A 63 6.70 -7.22 -8.78
N THR A 64 7.28 -6.04 -8.94
CA THR A 64 7.59 -5.13 -7.84
C THR A 64 6.75 -3.87 -7.96
N TYR A 65 6.13 -3.47 -6.86
CA TYR A 65 5.25 -2.32 -6.77
C TYR A 65 5.93 -1.29 -5.86
N ILE A 66 6.08 -0.07 -6.34
CA ILE A 66 6.62 1.03 -5.54
C ILE A 66 5.61 2.17 -5.45
N TYR A 67 5.49 2.72 -4.25
CA TYR A 67 4.47 3.69 -3.89
C TYR A 67 5.10 4.94 -3.30
N GLU A 68 4.56 6.06 -3.74
CA GLU A 68 4.77 7.39 -3.20
C GLU A 68 3.40 7.96 -2.84
N ILE A 69 3.18 8.30 -1.58
CA ILE A 69 1.90 8.73 -1.03
C ILE A 69 2.06 10.16 -0.56
N LYS A 70 1.25 11.05 -1.13
CA LYS A 70 1.27 12.47 -0.79
C LYS A 70 -0.02 12.84 -0.09
N SER A 71 0.13 13.28 1.16
CA SER A 71 -0.89 13.99 1.94
C SER A 71 -0.38 15.40 2.21
N GLY A 72 -1.27 16.38 2.37
CA GLY A 72 -0.90 17.80 2.39
C GLY A 72 0.09 18.27 3.45
N ASP A 73 0.40 17.41 4.41
CA ASP A 73 1.43 17.62 5.43
C ASP A 73 2.86 17.48 4.87
N ASP A 74 3.05 16.71 3.79
CA ASP A 74 4.35 16.55 3.11
C ASP A 74 4.56 17.56 1.98
N PHE A 75 3.46 18.09 1.40
CA PHE A 75 3.52 19.06 0.30
C PHE A 75 4.09 20.41 0.78
N LYS A 76 5.41 20.59 0.65
CA LYS A 76 6.09 21.87 0.94
C LYS A 76 5.58 22.95 -0.02
N GLU A 77 5.92 24.21 0.27
CA GLU A 77 5.41 25.39 -0.46
C GLU A 77 5.59 25.31 -1.99
N ASP A 78 6.62 24.60 -2.48
CA ASP A 78 6.83 24.34 -3.91
C ASP A 78 6.43 22.91 -4.33
N LYS A 79 5.23 22.83 -4.91
CA LYS A 79 4.60 21.59 -5.36
C LYS A 79 5.28 20.96 -6.57
N VAL A 80 5.90 21.79 -7.42
CA VAL A 80 6.55 21.33 -8.65
C VAL A 80 7.83 20.61 -8.28
N GLU A 81 8.63 21.21 -7.39
CA GLU A 81 9.88 20.61 -6.92
C GLU A 81 9.65 19.32 -6.11
N GLU A 82 8.56 19.22 -5.36
CA GLU A 82 8.23 17.97 -4.68
C GLU A 82 7.85 16.84 -5.65
N LEU A 83 6.96 17.12 -6.60
CA LEU A 83 6.60 16.13 -7.60
C LEU A 83 7.80 15.76 -8.48
N LYS A 84 8.68 16.73 -8.79
CA LYS A 84 9.98 16.49 -9.43
C LYS A 84 10.83 15.52 -8.62
N HIS A 85 10.95 15.73 -7.31
CA HIS A 85 11.70 14.84 -6.42
C HIS A 85 11.13 13.41 -6.43
N VAL A 86 9.81 13.27 -6.32
CA VAL A 86 9.10 11.98 -6.37
C VAL A 86 9.37 11.25 -7.68
N LEU A 87 9.20 11.92 -8.82
CA LEU A 87 9.44 11.34 -10.14
C LEU A 87 10.91 10.92 -10.31
N ARG A 88 11.85 11.73 -9.82
CA ARG A 88 13.28 11.41 -9.82
C ARG A 88 13.57 10.16 -8.97
N ASN A 89 13.01 10.06 -7.77
CA ASN A 89 13.21 8.90 -6.89
C ASN A 89 12.73 7.61 -7.55
N LEU A 90 11.51 7.63 -8.09
CA LEU A 90 10.93 6.47 -8.78
C LEU A 90 11.76 6.08 -10.02
N TYR A 91 12.21 7.06 -10.81
CA TYR A 91 13.03 6.80 -12.00
C TYR A 91 14.40 6.21 -11.63
N PHE A 92 15.12 6.83 -10.70
CA PHE A 92 16.45 6.36 -10.30
C PHE A 92 16.43 5.01 -9.60
N TYR A 93 15.35 4.70 -8.88
CA TYR A 93 15.15 3.37 -8.33
C TYR A 93 15.18 2.31 -9.44
N GLU A 94 14.41 2.47 -10.52
CA GLU A 94 14.42 1.47 -11.61
C GLU A 94 15.80 1.34 -12.27
N GLN A 95 16.51 2.46 -12.44
CA GLN A 95 17.84 2.46 -13.08
C GLN A 95 18.88 1.73 -12.23
N ALA A 96 18.96 2.05 -10.94
CA ALA A 96 20.01 1.50 -10.08
C ALA A 96 19.86 0.00 -9.84
N TYR A 97 18.64 -0.52 -9.90
CA TYR A 97 18.35 -1.93 -9.68
C TYR A 97 18.09 -2.72 -10.95
N ASN A 98 18.16 -2.06 -12.12
CA ASN A 98 17.83 -2.66 -13.40
C ASN A 98 16.50 -3.47 -13.36
N THR A 99 15.50 -2.94 -12.64
CA THR A 99 14.25 -3.63 -12.34
C THR A 99 13.07 -2.75 -12.72
N LYS A 100 12.26 -3.21 -13.68
CA LYS A 100 11.02 -2.53 -14.04
C LYS A 100 9.96 -2.77 -12.96
N CYS A 101 9.37 -1.69 -12.46
CA CYS A 101 8.39 -1.68 -11.38
C CYS A 101 7.05 -1.09 -11.84
N ASP A 102 5.96 -1.58 -11.24
CA ASP A 102 4.68 -0.89 -11.24
C ASP A 102 4.77 0.29 -10.26
N LYS A 103 4.64 1.52 -10.77
CA LYS A 103 4.90 2.75 -10.01
C LYS A 103 3.59 3.46 -9.71
N PHE A 104 3.37 3.80 -8.45
CA PHE A 104 2.14 4.45 -8.00
C PHE A 104 2.45 5.75 -7.28
N ILE A 105 1.75 6.82 -7.65
CA ILE A 105 1.66 8.02 -6.84
C ILE A 105 0.23 8.14 -6.34
N ILE A 106 0.06 8.04 -5.03
CA ILE A 106 -1.23 8.16 -4.36
C ILE A 106 -1.34 9.58 -3.83
N ILE A 107 -2.45 10.25 -4.13
CA ILE A 107 -2.70 11.62 -3.72
C ILE A 107 -3.92 11.64 -2.80
N ALA A 108 -3.75 12.19 -1.61
CA ALA A 108 -4.86 12.38 -0.68
C ALA A 108 -5.90 13.38 -1.25
N PRO A 109 -7.21 13.13 -1.11
CA PRO A 109 -8.25 13.95 -1.75
C PRO A 109 -8.22 15.43 -1.39
N ASP A 110 -7.82 15.76 -0.16
CA ASP A 110 -7.70 17.11 0.40
C ASP A 110 -6.70 17.98 -0.36
N ILE A 111 -5.67 17.38 -0.95
CA ILE A 111 -4.66 18.10 -1.74
C ILE A 111 -4.82 17.98 -3.25
N ARG A 112 -5.85 17.28 -3.73
CA ARG A 112 -6.08 17.12 -5.17
C ARG A 112 -6.08 18.46 -5.91
N SER A 113 -6.75 19.47 -5.36
CA SER A 113 -6.82 20.82 -5.93
C SER A 113 -5.44 21.47 -6.07
N ARG A 114 -4.48 21.10 -5.21
CA ARG A 114 -3.14 21.67 -5.20
C ARG A 114 -2.31 21.20 -6.38
N ILE A 115 -2.57 20.00 -6.92
CA ILE A 115 -1.76 19.36 -7.97
C ILE A 115 -2.54 19.11 -9.27
N LEU A 116 -3.76 19.64 -9.37
CA LEU A 116 -4.71 19.34 -10.44
C LEU A 116 -4.14 19.63 -11.83
N GLU A 117 -3.39 20.71 -12.00
CA GLU A 117 -2.77 21.05 -13.28
C GLU A 117 -1.77 19.97 -13.74
N HIS A 118 -0.91 19.48 -12.83
CA HIS A 118 0.06 18.43 -13.15
C HIS A 118 -0.63 17.09 -13.42
N TRP A 119 -1.68 16.80 -12.65
CA TRP A 119 -2.53 15.64 -12.87
C TRP A 119 -3.09 15.63 -14.28
N ASP A 120 -3.74 16.72 -14.69
CA ASP A 120 -4.38 16.82 -16.00
C ASP A 120 -3.36 16.68 -17.14
N ASN A 121 -2.18 17.28 -16.98
CA ASN A 121 -1.09 17.13 -17.95
C ASN A 121 -0.61 15.67 -18.07
N PHE A 122 -0.38 14.98 -16.95
CA PHE A 122 0.03 13.57 -16.97
C PHE A 122 -1.05 12.66 -17.54
N GLN A 123 -2.30 12.84 -17.11
CA GLN A 123 -3.44 12.09 -17.64
C GLN A 123 -3.57 12.31 -19.16
N PHE A 124 -3.43 13.54 -19.64
CA PHE A 124 -3.46 13.84 -21.07
C PHE A 124 -2.31 13.19 -21.85
N ILE A 125 -1.12 13.10 -21.26
CA ILE A 125 0.02 12.37 -21.85
C ILE A 125 -0.26 10.86 -21.90
N GLN A 126 -0.85 10.29 -20.84
CA GLN A 126 -1.17 8.87 -20.71
C GLN A 126 -2.27 8.42 -21.69
N GLU A 127 -3.33 9.21 -21.84
CA GLU A 127 -4.49 8.90 -22.68
C GLU A 127 -4.21 8.99 -24.19
N ASN A 128 -3.02 9.45 -24.61
CA ASN A 128 -2.64 9.61 -26.02
C ASN A 128 -3.62 10.47 -26.84
N LYS A 129 -4.33 11.40 -26.19
CA LYS A 129 -5.21 12.37 -26.86
C LYS A 129 -4.37 13.37 -27.65
N LYS A 130 -4.87 13.81 -28.82
CA LYS A 130 -4.15 14.76 -29.69
C LYS A 130 -4.18 16.20 -29.19
N ILE A 131 -5.31 16.61 -28.61
CA ILE A 131 -5.61 17.98 -28.17
C ILE A 131 -6.35 17.92 -26.83
N ASN A 132 -5.98 18.79 -25.88
CA ASN A 132 -6.63 18.88 -24.56
C ASN A 132 -7.87 19.81 -24.59
N SER A 133 -8.56 19.95 -23.46
CA SER A 133 -9.75 20.82 -23.33
C SER A 133 -9.46 22.31 -23.59
N GLN A 134 -8.20 22.72 -23.51
CA GLN A 134 -7.74 24.10 -23.74
C GLN A 134 -7.26 24.32 -25.19
N GLY A 135 -7.32 23.31 -26.06
CA GLY A 135 -6.86 23.42 -27.45
C GLY A 135 -5.35 23.20 -27.65
N GLU A 136 -4.61 22.83 -26.60
CA GLU A 136 -3.16 22.59 -26.67
C GLU A 136 -2.86 21.21 -27.30
N LYS A 137 -1.89 21.17 -28.22
CA LYS A 137 -1.42 19.92 -28.85
C LYS A 137 -0.59 19.11 -27.87
N GLN A 138 -0.72 17.78 -27.93
CA GLN A 138 0.03 16.87 -27.06
C GLN A 138 1.54 17.03 -27.10
N ALA A 139 2.12 17.36 -28.27
CA ALA A 139 3.55 17.59 -28.39
C ALA A 139 4.02 18.76 -27.50
N HIS A 140 3.26 19.85 -27.45
CA HIS A 140 3.60 21.02 -26.64
C HIS A 140 3.48 20.72 -25.14
N VAL A 141 2.44 19.99 -24.71
CA VAL A 141 2.31 19.55 -23.32
C VAL A 141 3.49 18.68 -22.91
N ARG A 142 3.90 17.73 -23.76
CA ARG A 142 5.07 16.86 -23.48
C ARG A 142 6.35 17.67 -23.32
N ASP A 143 6.57 18.66 -24.18
CA ASP A 143 7.76 19.52 -24.14
C ASP A 143 7.78 20.39 -22.88
N ARG A 144 6.64 21.04 -22.57
CA ARG A 144 6.47 21.85 -21.36
C ARG A 144 6.71 21.03 -20.09
N VAL A 145 6.06 19.87 -19.98
CA VAL A 145 6.19 18.99 -18.80
C VAL A 145 7.64 18.50 -18.64
N TYR A 146 8.28 18.07 -19.73
CA TYR A 146 9.66 17.60 -19.69
C TYR A 146 10.63 18.69 -19.20
N LEU A 147 10.49 19.92 -19.70
CA LEU A 147 11.29 21.07 -19.26
C LEU A 147 10.97 21.49 -17.82
N GLN A 148 9.69 21.52 -17.45
CA GLN A 148 9.23 21.91 -16.12
C GLN A 148 9.83 21.04 -15.00
N PHE A 149 9.94 19.74 -15.22
CA PHE A 149 10.48 18.81 -14.23
C PHE A 149 12.01 18.65 -14.31
N GLY A 150 12.70 19.36 -15.22
CA GLY A 150 14.16 19.39 -15.28
C GLY A 150 14.80 18.01 -15.48
N PHE A 151 14.22 17.15 -16.31
CA PHE A 151 14.79 15.82 -16.61
C PHE A 151 15.90 15.88 -17.65
N ASP A 152 15.96 16.97 -18.42
CA ASP A 152 17.06 17.32 -19.30
C ASP A 152 18.38 17.52 -18.53
N GLU A 153 18.32 18.12 -17.33
CA GLU A 153 19.45 18.25 -16.42
C GLU A 153 20.06 16.90 -16.02
N LEU A 154 19.27 15.82 -16.08
CA LEU A 154 19.66 14.46 -15.69
C LEU A 154 20.14 13.62 -16.88
N SER A 155 20.32 14.22 -18.05
CA SER A 155 20.67 13.51 -19.30
C SER A 155 19.65 12.41 -19.68
N VAL A 156 18.40 12.52 -19.22
CA VAL A 156 17.33 11.58 -19.56
C VAL A 156 16.65 12.06 -20.83
N GLU A 157 16.70 11.28 -21.90
CA GLU A 157 16.03 11.65 -23.15
C GLU A 157 14.52 11.87 -22.94
N LYS A 158 13.96 12.91 -23.57
CA LYS A 158 12.52 13.22 -23.52
C LYS A 158 11.63 12.01 -23.82
N LYS A 159 12.00 11.19 -24.81
CA LYS A 159 11.24 9.97 -25.17
C LYS A 159 11.18 8.97 -24.01
N VAL A 160 12.30 8.80 -23.29
CA VAL A 160 12.40 7.93 -22.11
C VAL A 160 11.54 8.47 -20.99
N PHE A 161 11.65 9.78 -20.69
CA PHE A 161 10.81 10.43 -19.68
C PHE A 161 9.31 10.30 -19.98
N ILE A 162 8.88 10.57 -21.22
CA ILE A 162 7.45 10.44 -21.58
C ILE A 162 6.96 9.00 -21.47
N ASN A 163 7.78 8.01 -21.82
CA ASN A 163 7.42 6.61 -21.60
C ASN A 163 7.33 6.27 -20.10
N PHE A 164 8.23 6.81 -19.28
CA PHE A 164 8.18 6.68 -17.83
C PHE A 164 6.87 7.25 -17.25
N ILE A 165 6.46 8.45 -17.67
CA ILE A 165 5.17 9.06 -17.26
C ILE A 165 3.97 8.21 -17.70
N LYS A 166 4.05 7.58 -18.87
CA LYS A 166 2.98 6.68 -19.36
C LYS A 166 2.83 5.41 -18.52
N ASP A 167 3.93 4.91 -17.98
CA ASP A 167 3.94 3.70 -17.13
C ASP A 167 3.58 4.01 -15.66
N LEU A 168 3.52 5.28 -15.27
CA LEU A 168 3.20 5.74 -13.93
C LEU A 168 1.69 5.70 -13.65
N LYS A 169 1.26 5.14 -12.52
CA LYS A 169 -0.14 5.14 -12.10
C LYS A 169 -0.38 6.27 -11.09
N PHE A 170 -1.11 7.29 -11.51
CA PHE A 170 -1.49 8.42 -10.67
C PHE A 170 -2.91 8.18 -10.12
N ILE A 171 -3.06 8.04 -8.80
CA ILE A 171 -4.29 7.54 -8.17
C ILE A 171 -4.77 8.48 -7.07
N LEU A 172 -6.07 8.77 -7.08
CA LEU A 172 -6.70 9.56 -6.04
C LEU A 172 -7.04 8.60 -4.90
N GLY A 173 -6.44 8.83 -3.74
CA GLY A 173 -6.63 7.98 -2.57
C GLY A 173 -8.03 8.14 -1.96
N LEU A 174 -8.31 7.32 -0.94
CA LEU A 174 -9.56 7.40 -0.19
C LEU A 174 -9.56 8.62 0.73
N LYS A 175 -10.74 9.14 1.05
CA LYS A 175 -10.89 10.27 1.96
C LYS A 175 -10.48 9.85 3.38
N TYR A 176 -9.75 10.73 4.03
CA TYR A 176 -9.41 10.62 5.44
C TYR A 176 -9.64 11.99 6.08
N THR A 177 -10.44 12.02 7.13
CA THR A 177 -10.60 13.20 7.97
C THR A 177 -10.04 12.85 9.33
N ARG A 178 -9.09 13.64 9.82
CA ARG A 178 -8.62 13.52 11.21
C ARG A 178 -9.67 14.15 12.11
N ASP A 179 -10.76 13.44 12.36
CA ASP A 179 -11.79 13.90 13.29
C ASP A 179 -11.37 13.53 14.71
N ASP A 180 -11.11 14.55 15.53
CA ASP A 180 -10.87 14.39 16.97
C ASP A 180 -12.20 14.40 17.78
N GLU A 181 -13.35 14.56 17.12
CA GLU A 181 -14.65 14.87 17.77
C GLU A 181 -15.86 14.01 17.33
N LEU A 182 -15.72 13.09 16.36
CA LEU A 182 -16.83 12.26 15.87
C LEU A 182 -16.53 10.75 15.97
N ASP A 183 -17.50 9.98 16.44
CA ASP A 183 -17.49 8.50 16.48
C ASP A 183 -17.62 7.85 15.07
N THR A 184 -17.45 8.62 14.00
CA THR A 184 -17.56 8.14 12.61
C THR A 184 -16.19 7.93 11.99
N LEU A 185 -15.96 6.71 11.52
CA LEU A 185 -14.79 6.37 10.72
C LEU A 185 -14.83 7.09 9.37
N SER A 186 -13.65 7.42 8.86
CA SER A 186 -13.48 7.89 7.48
C SER A 186 -13.55 6.75 6.45
N ASP A 187 -13.77 7.07 5.16
CA ASP A 187 -13.79 6.11 4.06
C ASP A 187 -12.56 5.17 4.05
N LEU A 188 -11.37 5.71 4.31
CA LEU A 188 -10.13 4.92 4.39
C LEU A 188 -10.15 3.93 5.56
N GLU A 189 -10.66 4.36 6.71
CA GLU A 189 -10.72 3.52 7.91
C GLU A 189 -11.82 2.46 7.80
N ASP A 190 -12.97 2.80 7.24
CA ASP A 190 -14.04 1.86 6.94
C ASP A 190 -13.56 0.73 6.02
N GLN A 191 -12.75 1.05 5.01
CA GLN A 191 -12.18 0.05 4.11
C GLN A 191 -11.15 -0.85 4.82
N ILE A 192 -10.36 -0.31 5.76
CA ILE A 192 -9.44 -1.12 6.57
C ILE A 192 -10.23 -2.08 7.48
N VAL A 193 -11.25 -1.55 8.16
CA VAL A 193 -12.13 -2.34 9.03
C VAL A 193 -12.82 -3.45 8.22
N SER A 194 -13.37 -3.11 7.06
CA SER A 194 -14.00 -4.07 6.15
C SER A 194 -13.05 -5.19 5.69
N GLU A 195 -11.79 -4.88 5.40
CA GLU A 195 -10.82 -5.93 5.05
C GLU A 195 -10.45 -6.82 6.25
N ILE A 196 -10.42 -6.28 7.47
CA ILE A 196 -10.23 -7.09 8.68
C ILE A 196 -11.45 -8.01 8.90
N ASP A 197 -12.66 -7.51 8.70
CA ASP A 197 -13.89 -8.31 8.78
C ASP A 197 -13.88 -9.43 7.72
N ASN A 198 -13.38 -9.15 6.51
CA ASN A 198 -13.18 -10.17 5.49
C ASN A 198 -12.23 -11.28 5.96
N PHE A 199 -11.12 -10.95 6.62
CA PHE A 199 -10.25 -11.96 7.23
C PHE A 199 -10.96 -12.75 8.32
N CYS A 200 -11.75 -12.10 9.16
CA CYS A 200 -12.57 -12.78 10.18
C CYS A 200 -13.50 -13.81 9.53
N GLN A 201 -14.17 -13.45 8.43
CA GLN A 201 -15.02 -14.36 7.66
C GLN A 201 -14.23 -15.53 7.04
N ILE A 202 -13.10 -15.23 6.38
CA ILE A 202 -12.23 -16.25 5.75
C ILE A 202 -11.79 -17.30 6.77
N PHE A 203 -11.41 -16.86 7.97
CA PHE A 203 -10.93 -17.73 9.03
C PHE A 203 -12.04 -18.25 9.97
N ARG A 204 -13.30 -17.93 9.67
CA ARG A 204 -14.48 -18.31 10.46
C ARG A 204 -14.34 -17.91 11.93
N VAL A 205 -13.77 -16.73 12.16
CA VAL A 205 -13.69 -16.08 13.46
C VAL A 205 -14.91 -15.17 13.57
N VAL A 206 -16.02 -15.73 14.05
CA VAL A 206 -17.36 -15.09 14.01
C VAL A 206 -17.44 -13.85 14.90
N ASP A 207 -18.28 -12.89 14.51
CA ASP A 207 -18.62 -11.69 15.27
C ASP A 207 -19.67 -12.00 16.35
N SER A 208 -19.22 -12.40 17.52
CA SER A 208 -20.06 -12.28 18.73
C SER A 208 -20.04 -10.83 19.23
N ALA A 209 -21.08 -10.41 19.96
CA ALA A 209 -21.16 -9.08 20.58
C ALA A 209 -20.05 -8.79 21.63
N ILE A 210 -19.24 -9.80 21.98
CA ILE A 210 -18.17 -9.75 23.00
C ILE A 210 -16.78 -9.88 22.34
N ALA A 211 -16.69 -9.79 21.01
CA ALA A 211 -15.44 -9.96 20.27
C ALA A 211 -14.56 -8.70 20.28
N ILE A 212 -13.26 -8.87 20.06
CA ILE A 212 -12.33 -7.74 19.83
C ILE A 212 -12.79 -6.99 18.57
N PRO A 213 -13.10 -5.69 18.65
CA PRO A 213 -13.54 -4.93 17.49
C PRO A 213 -12.47 -4.84 16.41
N SER A 214 -12.87 -4.87 15.13
CA SER A 214 -11.96 -4.80 13.98
C SER A 214 -11.16 -3.49 13.94
N TRP A 215 -11.72 -2.39 14.43
CA TRP A 215 -10.98 -1.14 14.59
C TRP A 215 -9.81 -1.30 15.58
N SER A 216 -9.98 -2.02 16.70
CA SER A 216 -8.91 -2.25 17.67
C SER A 216 -7.80 -3.10 17.07
N ILE A 217 -8.15 -4.07 16.21
CA ILE A 217 -7.17 -4.85 15.43
C ILE A 217 -6.39 -3.90 14.50
N ALA A 218 -7.06 -2.98 13.80
CA ALA A 218 -6.40 -2.02 12.93
C ALA A 218 -5.36 -1.17 13.68
N VAL A 219 -5.66 -0.72 14.90
CA VAL A 219 -4.71 0.02 15.76
C VAL A 219 -3.45 -0.77 16.01
N GLU A 220 -3.60 -2.03 16.44
CA GLU A 220 -2.48 -2.89 16.76
C GLU A 220 -1.61 -3.21 15.53
N LEU A 221 -2.23 -3.30 14.35
CA LEU A 221 -1.51 -3.46 13.07
C LEU A 221 -0.76 -2.19 12.68
N LEU A 222 -1.37 -1.01 12.80
CA LEU A 222 -0.71 0.28 12.52
C LEU A 222 0.50 0.51 13.45
N GLU A 223 0.37 0.16 14.74
CA GLU A 223 1.49 0.25 15.67
C GLU A 223 2.64 -0.68 15.26
N THR A 224 2.32 -1.91 14.83
CA THR A 224 3.31 -2.86 14.31
C THR A 224 4.00 -2.31 13.06
N LEU A 225 3.23 -1.71 12.16
CA LEU A 225 3.70 -1.06 10.94
C LEU A 225 4.71 0.05 11.23
N SER A 226 4.36 0.94 12.15
CA SER A 226 5.20 2.07 12.57
C SER A 226 6.54 1.60 13.12
N LYS A 227 6.55 0.56 13.96
CA LYS A 227 7.79 -0.01 14.53
C LYS A 227 8.68 -0.65 13.45
N CYS A 228 8.09 -1.28 12.44
CA CYS A 228 8.85 -1.86 11.33
C CYS A 228 9.52 -0.77 10.49
N SER A 229 8.78 0.31 10.22
CA SER A 229 9.28 1.50 9.52
C SER A 229 10.43 2.19 10.27
N GLU A 230 10.28 2.43 11.58
CA GLU A 230 11.34 3.05 12.40
C GLU A 230 12.65 2.24 12.43
N SER A 231 12.55 0.92 12.28
CA SER A 231 13.71 0.01 12.24
C SER A 231 14.17 -0.34 10.83
N ASN A 232 13.51 0.22 9.80
CA ASN A 232 13.74 -0.05 8.39
C ASN A 232 13.73 -1.55 8.03
N LYS A 233 12.76 -2.30 8.56
CA LYS A 233 12.65 -3.76 8.40
C LYS A 233 11.49 -4.17 7.52
N GLU A 234 11.60 -5.38 6.98
CA GLU A 234 10.49 -6.05 6.28
C GLU A 234 9.27 -6.15 7.21
N SER A 235 8.16 -5.56 6.81
CA SER A 235 6.96 -5.41 7.65
C SER A 235 5.97 -6.56 7.51
N LEU A 236 6.05 -7.34 6.42
CA LEU A 236 5.05 -8.35 6.07
C LEU A 236 4.90 -9.42 7.16
N ARG A 237 6.01 -10.01 7.61
CA ARG A 237 6.01 -11.08 8.60
C ARG A 237 5.38 -10.63 9.93
N ASP A 238 5.75 -9.44 10.40
CA ASP A 238 5.29 -8.93 11.69
C ASP A 238 3.81 -8.55 11.65
N ILE A 239 3.35 -7.95 10.55
CA ILE A 239 1.93 -7.67 10.31
C ILE A 239 1.10 -8.96 10.25
N CYS A 240 1.56 -9.99 9.52
CA CYS A 240 0.88 -11.28 9.46
C CYS A 240 0.79 -11.96 10.84
N ASN A 241 1.89 -11.97 11.61
CA ASN A 241 1.91 -12.53 12.96
C ASN A 241 0.95 -11.79 13.89
N LYS A 242 0.92 -10.45 13.80
CA LYS A 242 0.05 -9.63 14.63
C LYS A 242 -1.42 -9.83 14.27
N LEU A 243 -1.74 -9.89 12.98
CA LEU A 243 -3.09 -10.20 12.51
C LEU A 243 -3.54 -11.58 13.00
N ALA A 244 -2.68 -12.61 12.88
CA ALA A 244 -2.97 -13.95 13.39
C ALA A 244 -3.28 -13.93 14.89
N ASP A 245 -2.47 -13.22 15.67
CA ASP A 245 -2.64 -13.08 17.12
C ASP A 245 -3.98 -12.42 17.50
N CYS A 246 -4.32 -11.32 16.84
CA CYS A 246 -5.60 -10.62 17.03
C CYS A 246 -6.80 -11.52 16.70
N LEU A 247 -6.76 -12.22 15.56
CA LEU A 247 -7.82 -13.14 15.14
C LEU A 247 -7.93 -14.36 16.08
N SER A 248 -6.81 -14.85 16.61
CA SER A 248 -6.78 -15.96 17.57
C SER A 248 -7.44 -15.59 18.89
N ARG A 249 -7.09 -14.41 19.43
CA ARG A 249 -7.72 -13.87 20.65
C ARG A 249 -9.22 -13.68 20.44
N ARG A 250 -9.63 -13.15 19.28
CA ARG A 250 -11.05 -12.99 18.92
C ARG A 250 -11.78 -14.34 18.88
N LYS A 251 -11.18 -15.37 18.28
CA LYS A 251 -11.74 -16.73 18.20
C LYS A 251 -11.95 -17.36 19.58
N LEU A 252 -10.97 -17.27 20.47
CA LEU A 252 -11.09 -17.81 21.84
C LEU A 252 -12.22 -17.18 22.65
N LEU A 253 -12.49 -15.88 22.46
CA LEU A 253 -13.58 -15.20 23.16
C LEU A 253 -14.96 -15.68 22.67
N CYS A 254 -15.05 -16.08 21.40
CA CYS A 254 -16.29 -16.63 20.83
C CYS A 254 -16.53 -18.08 21.27
N ASP A 255 -15.47 -18.86 21.46
CA ASP A 255 -15.54 -20.27 21.84
C ASP A 255 -15.70 -20.49 23.36
N ALA A 256 -16.09 -19.47 24.14
CA ALA A 256 -16.18 -19.50 25.61
C ALA A 256 -17.25 -20.50 26.16
N LYS A 257 -16.95 -21.78 25.99
CA LYS A 257 -17.41 -22.96 26.71
C LYS A 257 -16.18 -23.87 26.90
N PHE A 258 -15.14 -23.38 27.56
CA PHE A 258 -13.96 -24.20 27.83
C PHE A 258 -14.02 -24.72 29.27
N PRO A 259 -14.21 -26.04 29.47
CA PRO A 259 -14.00 -26.67 30.77
C PRO A 259 -12.51 -26.59 31.13
N ASP A 260 -12.24 -26.46 32.42
CA ASP A 260 -10.96 -26.06 33.00
C ASP A 260 -9.73 -26.79 32.41
N GLY A 261 -8.72 -26.00 32.03
CA GLY A 261 -7.34 -26.45 32.02
C GLY A 261 -6.69 -26.75 30.67
N ASN A 262 -6.74 -25.85 29.67
CA ASN A 262 -5.61 -25.66 28.74
C ASN A 262 -5.68 -24.43 27.81
N ARG A 263 -6.16 -23.27 28.31
CA ARG A 263 -6.45 -22.10 27.45
C ARG A 263 -5.24 -21.65 26.61
N ASP A 264 -4.04 -21.66 27.18
CA ASP A 264 -2.82 -21.18 26.51
C ASP A 264 -2.38 -22.13 25.38
N ASN A 265 -2.40 -23.45 25.62
CA ASN A 265 -2.09 -24.43 24.56
C ASN A 265 -3.13 -24.39 23.43
N ILE A 266 -4.41 -24.14 23.73
CA ILE A 266 -5.45 -23.98 22.71
C ILE A 266 -5.20 -22.69 21.91
N LEU A 267 -4.84 -21.58 22.57
CA LEU A 267 -4.49 -20.32 21.92
C LEU A 267 -3.31 -20.49 20.96
N ASP A 268 -2.25 -21.13 21.42
CA ASP A 268 -1.03 -21.33 20.63
C ASP A 268 -1.29 -22.20 19.40
N ASN A 269 -2.12 -23.24 19.52
CA ASN A 269 -2.53 -24.06 18.38
C ASN A 269 -3.37 -23.27 17.38
N ILE A 270 -4.37 -22.50 17.84
CA ILE A 270 -5.18 -21.64 16.97
C ILE A 270 -4.30 -20.60 16.26
N LYS A 271 -3.38 -19.97 16.99
CA LYS A 271 -2.45 -18.99 16.45
C LYS A 271 -1.54 -19.58 15.40
N LYS A 272 -1.02 -20.79 15.65
CA LYS A 272 -0.19 -21.51 14.69
C LYS A 272 -0.97 -21.85 13.43
N ASP A 273 -2.21 -22.32 13.56
CA ASP A 273 -3.08 -22.64 12.43
C ASP A 273 -3.47 -21.41 11.62
N LEU A 274 -3.82 -20.30 12.27
CA LEU A 274 -4.15 -19.03 11.59
C LEU A 274 -2.92 -18.39 10.94
N SER A 275 -1.76 -18.44 11.60
CA SER A 275 -0.50 -17.97 11.01
C SER A 275 -0.15 -18.80 9.78
N LYS A 276 -0.29 -20.13 9.87
CA LYS A 276 -0.10 -21.03 8.74
C LYS A 276 -1.11 -20.73 7.64
N GLY A 277 -2.37 -20.49 7.97
CA GLY A 277 -3.43 -20.10 7.04
C GLY A 277 -3.16 -18.77 6.33
N LEU A 278 -2.65 -17.75 7.03
CA LEU A 278 -2.23 -16.47 6.44
C LEU A 278 -1.02 -16.65 5.51
N ILE A 279 -0.03 -17.45 5.93
CA ILE A 279 1.12 -17.84 5.11
C ILE A 279 0.67 -18.65 3.89
N GLU A 280 -0.31 -19.52 4.06
CA GLU A 280 -0.91 -20.30 3.01
C GLU A 280 -1.71 -19.41 2.07
N ILE A 281 -2.52 -18.45 2.53
CA ILE A 281 -3.14 -17.47 1.62
C ILE A 281 -2.04 -16.77 0.81
N THR A 282 -0.96 -16.29 1.44
CA THR A 282 0.21 -15.69 0.77
C THR A 282 1.02 -16.65 -0.13
N LYS A 283 0.77 -17.96 -0.08
CA LYS A 283 1.44 -18.98 -0.92
C LYS A 283 0.50 -19.76 -1.85
N ILE A 284 -0.82 -19.83 -1.61
CA ILE A 284 -1.78 -20.74 -2.27
C ILE A 284 -2.08 -20.27 -3.70
N SER A 285 -1.93 -18.98 -3.99
CA SER A 285 -2.05 -18.48 -5.35
C SER A 285 -0.91 -18.98 -6.27
N PHE A 286 0.24 -19.35 -5.70
CA PHE A 286 1.40 -19.90 -6.42
C PHE A 286 1.11 -21.27 -7.03
N LEU A 287 0.33 -22.12 -6.37
CA LEU A 287 -0.02 -23.44 -6.90
C LEU A 287 -1.14 -23.34 -7.95
N ARG A 288 -2.11 -22.45 -7.77
CA ARG A 288 -3.21 -22.26 -8.75
C ARG A 288 -2.71 -21.71 -10.09
N GLU A 289 -1.80 -20.74 -10.10
CA GLU A 289 -1.23 -20.23 -11.36
C GLU A 289 -0.34 -21.23 -12.10
N ASN A 290 0.37 -22.10 -11.38
CA ASN A 290 1.19 -23.15 -12.00
C ASN A 290 0.33 -24.31 -12.54
N ILE A 291 -0.80 -24.60 -11.91
CA ILE A 291 -1.78 -25.57 -12.43
C ILE A 291 -2.51 -25.00 -13.66
N ASP A 292 -2.94 -23.74 -13.65
CA ASP A 292 -3.65 -23.11 -14.78
C ASP A 292 -2.73 -22.84 -15.99
N LYS A 293 -1.45 -22.51 -15.77
CA LYS A 293 -0.44 -22.44 -16.84
C LYS A 293 -0.07 -23.82 -17.38
N GLY A 294 -0.04 -24.84 -16.52
CA GLY A 294 0.19 -26.24 -16.89
C GLY A 294 -0.97 -26.84 -17.71
N TYR A 295 -2.21 -26.49 -17.41
CA TYR A 295 -3.39 -26.98 -18.15
C TYR A 295 -3.55 -26.35 -19.54
N ASN A 296 -3.13 -25.09 -19.74
CA ASN A 296 -3.20 -24.44 -21.06
C ASN A 296 -2.06 -24.84 -22.02
N HIS A 297 -0.99 -25.47 -21.53
CA HIS A 297 0.04 -26.10 -22.39
C HIS A 297 -0.28 -27.56 -22.74
N GLY A 298 -1.34 -28.15 -22.16
CA GLY A 298 -1.78 -29.52 -22.42
C GLY A 298 -2.87 -29.68 -23.49
N LYS A 299 -3.40 -28.58 -24.07
CA LYS A 299 -4.52 -28.64 -25.04
C LYS A 299 -4.18 -28.32 -26.50
N THR A 300 -2.90 -28.10 -26.85
CA THR A 300 -2.46 -27.85 -28.24
C THR A 300 -1.56 -28.94 -28.83
N ARG A 301 -1.66 -30.17 -28.33
CA ARG A 301 -1.11 -31.35 -29.03
C ARG A 301 -2.03 -32.55 -28.95
N THR A 302 -2.96 -32.61 -29.91
CA THR A 302 -3.33 -33.88 -30.55
C THR A 302 -3.73 -33.57 -31.99
N VAL A 303 -2.91 -34.12 -32.90
CA VAL A 303 -3.04 -34.40 -34.34
C VAL A 303 -4.15 -33.67 -35.12
#